data_AF-A0A2Z6NR80-F1
#
_entry.id   AF-A0A2Z6NR80-F1
#
_cell.length_a   1.000
_cell.length_b   1.000
_cell.length_c   1.000
_cell.angle_alpha   90.00
_cell.angle_beta   90.00
_cell.angle_gamma   90.00
#
_symmetry.space_group_name_H-M   'P 1'
#
loop_
_entity.id
_entity.type
_entity.pdbx_description
1 polymer ?
#
loop_
_entity_poly.entity_id
_entity_poly.type
_entity_poly.pdbx_seq_one_letter_code
_entity_poly.pdbx_strand_id
1 'polypeptide(L)'
;MAAEFVGGALLSAFLQVTFEKLASAKIQDYFQERKLNEKLLKRLNIMLLSINAVVDDAELKQIKNRHVKAWLDAVKDVVFEAEDLLDEIDIEVLRCNLEAESDSNNGKVWNFFNASSNSFEKEIESKMQEVLET
;
A
#
# COMPACT_ATOMS: atom_id res chain seq x y z
N MET A 1 16.85 32.47 8.39
CA MET A 1 15.66 31.58 8.50
C MET A 1 16.20 30.17 8.58
N ALA A 2 16.11 29.55 9.76
CA ALA A 2 16.47 28.16 9.93
C ALA A 2 15.29 27.32 9.43
N ALA A 3 15.46 26.64 8.30
CA ALA A 3 14.68 25.44 8.03
C ALA A 3 15.20 24.38 9.00
N GLU A 4 14.60 24.33 10.18
CA GLU A 4 14.81 23.24 11.12
C GLU A 4 14.36 21.97 10.40
N PHE A 5 15.32 21.08 10.14
CA PHE A 5 15.12 19.80 9.49
C PHE A 5 14.10 19.01 10.32
N VAL A 6 12.86 18.90 9.82
CA VAL A 6 11.79 18.07 10.38
C VAL A 6 12.17 16.61 10.17
N GLY A 7 13.14 16.13 10.94
CA GLY A 7 13.68 14.77 10.85
C GLY A 7 12.99 13.80 11.80
N GLY A 8 11.70 13.97 12.08
CA GLY A 8 10.99 13.21 13.13
C GLY A 8 9.48 13.09 12.96
N ALA A 9 8.92 13.48 11.80
CA ALA A 9 7.47 13.42 11.59
C ALA A 9 7.06 13.11 10.14
N LEU A 10 8.00 12.74 9.27
CA LEU A 10 7.68 12.56 7.86
C LEU A 10 7.10 11.17 7.62
N LEU A 11 7.76 10.13 8.14
CA LEU A 11 7.33 8.76 7.89
C LEU A 11 6.10 8.37 8.72
N SER A 12 5.94 8.86 9.96
CA SER A 12 4.73 8.62 10.75
C SER A 12 3.49 9.28 10.14
N ALA A 13 3.62 10.53 9.65
CA ALA A 13 2.53 11.18 8.93
C ALA A 13 2.15 10.43 7.64
N PHE A 14 3.14 9.89 6.93
CA PHE A 14 2.90 9.07 5.73
C PHE A 14 2.17 7.76 6.08
N LEU A 15 2.65 7.03 7.10
CA LEU A 15 2.01 5.81 7.59
C LEU A 15 0.55 6.04 8.01
N GLN A 16 0.24 7.21 8.59
CA GLN A 16 -1.12 7.56 8.93
C GLN A 16 -2.03 7.59 7.69
N VAL A 17 -1.59 8.20 6.59
CA VAL A 17 -2.33 8.21 5.31
C VAL A 17 -2.48 6.79 4.76
N THR A 18 -1.41 5.99 4.81
CA THR A 18 -1.42 4.57 4.41
C THR A 18 -2.45 3.77 5.21
N PHE A 19 -2.56 3.98 6.53
CA PHE A 19 -3.57 3.31 7.36
C PHE A 19 -5.00 3.73 7.03
N GLU A 20 -5.23 5.02 6.74
CA GLU A 20 -6.54 5.51 6.31
C GLU A 20 -6.97 4.84 4.99
N LYS A 21 -6.02 4.64 4.07
CA LYS A 21 -6.24 3.96 2.81
C LYS A 21 -6.49 2.46 2.97
N LEU A 22 -5.70 1.78 3.80
CA LEU A 22 -5.92 0.37 4.18
C LEU A 22 -7.29 0.14 4.85
N ALA A 23 -7.72 1.09 5.68
CA ALA A 23 -9.01 1.07 6.35
C ALA A 23 -10.16 1.56 5.44
N SER A 24 -9.88 2.06 4.25
CA SER A 24 -10.90 2.54 3.33
C SER A 24 -11.80 1.40 2.87
N ALA A 25 -13.10 1.69 2.76
CA ALA A 25 -14.05 0.73 2.19
C ALA A 25 -13.62 0.28 0.79
N LYS A 26 -13.00 1.18 0.02
CA LYS A 26 -12.53 0.87 -1.34
C LYS A 26 -11.57 -0.32 -1.39
N ILE A 27 -10.53 -0.32 -0.54
CA ILE A 27 -9.55 -1.43 -0.48
C ILE A 27 -10.21 -2.69 0.10
N GLN A 28 -11.00 -2.55 1.15
CA GLN A 28 -11.67 -3.69 1.79
C GLN A 28 -12.66 -4.38 0.83
N ASP A 29 -13.51 -3.60 0.17
CA ASP A 29 -14.50 -4.08 -0.79
C ASP A 29 -13.81 -4.71 -2.00
N TYR A 30 -12.72 -4.12 -2.50
CA TYR A 30 -11.96 -4.70 -3.62
C TYR A 30 -11.41 -6.10 -3.28
N PHE A 31 -10.80 -6.27 -2.09
CA PHE A 31 -10.32 -7.58 -1.66
C PHE A 31 -11.46 -8.59 -1.52
N GLN A 32 -12.61 -8.16 -1.02
CA GLN A 32 -13.78 -9.02 -0.85
C GLN A 32 -14.42 -9.40 -2.21
N GLU A 33 -14.65 -8.43 -3.09
CA GLU A 33 -15.30 -8.60 -4.40
C GLU A 33 -14.45 -9.46 -5.34
N ARG A 34 -13.14 -9.23 -5.34
CA ARG A 34 -12.18 -9.97 -6.17
C ARG A 34 -11.68 -11.26 -5.52
N LYS A 35 -12.12 -11.55 -4.28
CA LYS A 35 -11.75 -12.75 -3.50
C LYS A 35 -10.23 -12.88 -3.32
N LEU A 36 -9.56 -11.76 -3.12
CA LEU A 36 -8.15 -11.70 -2.79
C LEU A 36 -7.89 -12.23 -1.38
N ASN A 37 -6.65 -12.61 -1.11
CA ASN A 37 -6.26 -13.11 0.19
C ASN A 37 -6.23 -12.00 1.26
N GLU A 38 -7.34 -11.85 1.98
CA GLU A 38 -7.49 -10.93 3.12
C GLU A 38 -6.42 -11.11 4.21
N LYS A 39 -5.79 -12.29 4.31
CA LYS A 39 -4.70 -12.51 5.27
C LYS A 39 -3.45 -11.72 4.88
N LEU A 40 -3.20 -11.50 3.59
CA LEU A 40 -2.09 -10.65 3.13
C LEU A 40 -2.33 -9.20 3.53
N LEU A 41 -3.54 -8.68 3.30
CA LEU A 41 -3.95 -7.34 3.72
C LEU A 41 -3.79 -7.14 5.24
N LYS A 42 -4.25 -8.12 6.03
CA LYS A 42 -4.10 -8.09 7.48
C LYS A 42 -2.63 -8.12 7.92
N ARG A 43 -1.80 -8.95 7.27
CA ARG A 43 -0.37 -9.04 7.57
C ARG A 43 0.35 -7.73 7.24
N LEU A 44 0.02 -7.11 6.10
CA LEU A 44 0.60 -5.82 5.70
C LEU A 44 0.28 -4.75 6.75
N ASN A 45 -0.98 -4.68 7.18
CA ASN A 45 -1.39 -3.76 8.24
C ASN A 45 -0.61 -3.98 9.55
N ILE A 46 -0.41 -5.24 9.97
CA ILE A 46 0.37 -5.57 11.19
C ILE A 46 1.84 -5.16 11.03
N MET A 47 2.44 -5.39 9.86
CA MET A 47 3.82 -5.00 9.56
C MET A 47 3.99 -3.47 9.66
N LEU A 48 3.13 -2.72 8.99
CA LEU A 48 3.14 -1.25 9.03
C LEU A 48 2.89 -0.71 10.45
N LEU A 49 1.99 -1.33 11.23
CA LEU A 49 1.78 -0.98 12.65
C LEU A 49 3.05 -1.22 13.48
N SER A 50 3.78 -2.30 13.20
CA SER A 50 5.03 -2.62 13.90
C SER A 50 6.12 -1.59 13.60
N ILE A 51 6.19 -1.11 12.36
CA ILE A 51 7.08 -0.01 11.95
C ILE A 51 6.66 1.30 12.64
N ASN A 52 5.37 1.64 12.59
CA ASN A 52 4.83 2.87 13.16
C ASN A 52 5.10 2.98 14.67
N ALA A 53 5.15 1.84 15.38
CA ALA A 53 5.44 1.80 16.81
C ALA A 53 6.86 2.27 17.18
N VAL A 54 7.81 2.25 16.23
CA VAL A 54 9.22 2.57 16.48
C VAL A 54 9.73 3.72 15.61
N VAL A 55 8.97 4.16 14.62
CA VAL A 55 9.43 5.09 13.59
C VAL A 55 9.79 6.47 14.15
N ASP A 56 8.98 7.04 15.05
CA ASP A 56 9.23 8.36 15.63
C ASP A 56 10.56 8.38 16.42
N ASP A 57 10.80 7.32 17.20
CA ASP A 57 12.04 7.16 17.96
C ASP A 57 13.25 6.93 17.04
N ALA A 58 13.06 6.16 15.96
CA ALA A 58 14.10 5.92 14.97
C ALA A 58 14.47 7.19 14.19
N GLU A 59 13.49 7.99 13.78
CA GLU A 59 13.70 9.25 13.08
C GLU A 59 14.48 10.25 13.95
N LEU A 60 14.20 10.34 15.26
CA LEU A 60 15.00 11.17 16.17
C LEU A 60 16.43 10.63 16.36
N LYS A 61 16.60 9.31 16.45
CA LYS A 61 17.89 8.65 16.67
C LYS A 61 18.79 8.62 15.43
N GLN A 62 18.23 8.77 14.22
CA GLN A 62 18.98 8.72 12.96
C GLN A 62 20.12 9.77 12.89
N ILE A 63 19.95 10.90 13.58
CA ILE A 63 20.93 12.01 13.60
C ILE A 63 22.25 11.56 14.24
N LYS A 64 22.17 10.72 15.27
CA LYS A 64 23.33 10.31 16.09
C LYS A 64 23.76 8.87 15.85
N ASN A 65 22.88 8.03 15.30
CA ASN A 65 23.16 6.61 15.10
C ASN A 65 23.03 6.24 13.61
N ARG A 66 24.18 5.97 12.97
CA ARG A 66 24.23 5.56 11.56
C ARG A 66 23.53 4.23 11.29
N HIS A 67 23.50 3.30 12.25
CA HIS A 67 22.80 2.03 12.10
C HIS A 67 21.28 2.23 12.10
N VAL A 68 20.78 3.12 12.97
CA VAL A 68 19.36 3.50 12.97
C VAL A 68 19.00 4.22 11.68
N LYS A 69 19.88 5.10 11.18
CA LYS A 69 19.68 5.73 9.87
C LYS A 69 19.58 4.70 8.75
N ALA A 70 20.53 3.76 8.67
CA ALA A 70 20.51 2.71 7.63
C ALA A 70 19.26 1.82 7.73
N TRP A 71 18.85 1.47 8.95
CA TRP A 71 17.59 0.73 9.18
C TRP A 71 16.38 1.54 8.71
N LEU A 72 16.32 2.83 9.05
CA LEU A 72 15.22 3.70 8.67
C LEU A 72 15.15 3.91 7.15
N ASP A 73 16.30 4.01 6.48
CA ASP A 73 16.37 4.12 5.02
C ASP A 73 15.80 2.84 4.37
N ALA A 74 16.15 1.65 4.86
CA ALA A 74 15.59 0.39 4.36
C ALA A 74 14.07 0.27 4.65
N VAL A 75 13.62 0.70 5.82
CA VAL A 75 12.20 0.66 6.18
C VAL A 75 11.36 1.63 5.34
N LYS A 76 11.91 2.78 4.97
CA LYS A 76 11.23 3.71 4.05
C LYS A 76 10.92 3.03 2.72
N ASP A 77 11.90 2.31 2.16
CA ASP A 77 11.71 1.61 0.89
C ASP A 77 10.54 0.62 0.99
N VAL A 78 10.47 -0.19 2.06
CA VAL A 78 9.36 -1.13 2.29
C VAL A 78 8.01 -0.43 2.47
N VAL A 79 7.97 0.68 3.21
CA VAL A 79 6.72 1.44 3.42
C VAL A 79 6.25 2.08 2.11
N PHE A 80 7.16 2.57 1.28
CA PHE A 80 6.80 3.14 -0.02
C PHE A 80 6.34 2.06 -1.00
N GLU A 81 6.99 0.89 -1.05
CA GLU A 81 6.51 -0.24 -1.86
C GLU A 81 5.09 -0.69 -1.44
N ALA A 82 4.80 -0.67 -0.13
CA ALA A 82 3.46 -0.95 0.38
C ALA A 82 2.43 0.09 -0.06
N GLU A 83 2.78 1.38 -0.05
CA GLU A 83 1.88 2.46 -0.49
C GLU A 83 1.65 2.41 -2.01
N ASP A 84 2.71 2.24 -2.79
CA ASP A 84 2.65 2.11 -4.25
C ASP A 84 1.70 0.98 -4.65
N LEU A 85 1.73 -0.14 -3.92
CA LEU A 85 0.80 -1.26 -4.11
C LEU A 85 -0.66 -0.85 -3.83
N LEU A 86 -0.91 -0.09 -2.75
CA LEU A 86 -2.26 0.40 -2.44
C LEU A 86 -2.75 1.43 -3.47
N ASP A 87 -1.85 2.26 -3.99
CA ASP A 87 -2.16 3.20 -5.10
C ASP A 87 -2.54 2.44 -6.37
N GLU A 88 -1.83 1.35 -6.68
CA GLU A 88 -2.11 0.50 -7.83
C GLU A 88 -3.53 -0.11 -7.74
N ILE A 89 -3.92 -0.60 -6.57
CA ILE A 89 -5.28 -1.09 -6.31
C ILE A 89 -6.30 0.05 -6.47
N ASP A 90 -6.01 1.23 -5.92
CA ASP A 90 -6.91 2.37 -5.99
C ASP A 90 -7.19 2.80 -7.43
N ILE A 91 -6.16 2.78 -8.28
CA ILE A 91 -6.25 3.06 -9.71
C ILE A 91 -7.09 1.99 -10.41
N GLU A 92 -6.86 0.71 -10.09
CA GLU A 92 -7.60 -0.40 -10.69
C GLU A 92 -9.09 -0.36 -10.34
N VAL A 93 -9.43 -0.03 -9.10
CA VAL A 93 -10.83 0.18 -8.69
C VAL A 93 -11.48 1.30 -9.51
N LEU A 94 -10.78 2.42 -9.71
CA LEU A 94 -11.29 3.52 -10.54
C LEU A 94 -11.49 3.10 -11.99
N ARG A 95 -10.55 2.33 -12.55
CA ARG A 95 -10.66 1.77 -13.90
C ARG A 95 -11.91 0.89 -14.04
N CYS A 96 -12.12 -0.03 -13.10
CA CYS A 96 -13.30 -0.91 -13.08
C CYS A 96 -14.62 -0.12 -13.03
N ASN A 97 -14.67 0.96 -12.23
CA ASN A 97 -15.86 1.80 -12.11
C ASN A 97 -16.17 2.58 -13.40
N LEU A 98 -15.15 3.13 -14.06
CA LEU A 98 -15.31 3.83 -15.34
C LEU A 98 -15.78 2.89 -16.45
N GLU A 99 -15.28 1.65 -16.45
CA GLU A 99 -15.67 0.63 -17.41
C GLU A 99 -17.14 0.21 -17.22
N ALA A 100 -17.58 0.01 -15.98
CA ALA A 100 -18.98 -0.32 -15.66
C ALA A 100 -19.96 0.76 -16.13
N GLU A 101 -19.60 2.04 -16.05
CA GLU A 101 -20.42 3.16 -16.53
C GLU A 101 -20.50 3.19 -18.07
N SER A 102 -19.49 2.67 -18.77
CA SER A 102 -19.42 2.63 -20.24
C SER A 102 -20.12 1.43 -20.88
N ASP A 103 -20.36 0.36 -20.12
CA ASP A 103 -20.69 -0.98 -20.63
C ASP A 103 -22.18 -1.34 -20.69
N SER A 104 -23.07 -0.34 -20.88
CA SER A 104 -24.50 -0.60 -21.15
C SER A 104 -24.76 -1.48 -22.41
N ASN A 105 -23.76 -1.93 -23.19
CA ASN A 105 -24.05 -2.61 -24.48
C ASN A 105 -23.11 -3.73 -25.00
N ASN A 106 -22.09 -4.27 -24.31
CA ASN A 106 -21.10 -5.14 -25.01
C ASN A 106 -20.55 -6.38 -24.24
N GLY A 107 -21.27 -7.50 -24.30
CA GLY A 107 -20.87 -8.80 -23.70
C GLY A 107 -19.64 -9.53 -24.29
N LYS A 108 -18.84 -8.92 -25.17
CA LYS A 108 -17.60 -9.51 -25.72
C LYS A 108 -16.31 -8.98 -25.10
N VAL A 109 -16.31 -7.74 -24.61
CA VAL A 109 -15.12 -7.13 -24.01
C VAL A 109 -14.93 -7.57 -22.56
N TRP A 110 -16.05 -7.94 -21.91
CA TRP A 110 -16.10 -8.39 -20.52
C TRP A 110 -15.20 -9.59 -20.19
N ASN A 111 -15.04 -10.56 -21.11
CA ASN A 111 -14.16 -11.71 -20.88
C ASN A 111 -12.67 -11.34 -20.92
N PHE A 112 -12.28 -10.34 -21.71
CA PHE A 112 -10.89 -9.85 -21.76
C PHE A 112 -10.56 -9.05 -20.50
N PHE A 113 -11.50 -8.24 -20.01
CA PHE A 113 -11.31 -7.47 -18.79
C PHE A 113 -11.32 -8.35 -17.53
N ASN A 114 -12.19 -9.37 -17.44
CA ASN A 114 -12.11 -10.36 -16.36
C ASN A 114 -10.80 -11.15 -16.38
N ALA A 115 -10.25 -11.46 -17.55
CA ALA A 115 -8.95 -12.13 -17.65
C ALA A 115 -7.79 -11.21 -17.24
N SER A 116 -7.85 -9.92 -17.64
CA SER A 116 -6.89 -8.90 -17.24
C SER A 116 -6.92 -8.65 -15.73
N SER A 117 -8.13 -8.54 -15.14
CA SER A 117 -8.33 -8.44 -13.69
C SER A 117 -7.71 -9.65 -12.99
N ASN A 118 -8.02 -10.89 -13.40
CA ASN A 118 -7.45 -12.08 -12.73
C ASN A 118 -5.91 -12.13 -12.79
N SER A 119 -5.28 -11.53 -13.80
CA SER A 119 -3.82 -11.40 -13.88
C SER A 119 -3.31 -10.36 -12.89
N PHE A 120 -3.99 -9.21 -12.82
CA PHE A 120 -3.68 -8.12 -11.89
C PHE A 120 -3.85 -8.55 -10.43
N GLU A 121 -4.93 -9.26 -10.11
CA GLU A 121 -5.20 -9.77 -8.76
C GLU A 121 -4.08 -10.71 -8.26
N LYS A 122 -3.53 -11.56 -9.13
CA LYS A 122 -2.36 -12.39 -8.81
C LYS A 122 -1.10 -11.57 -8.62
N GLU A 123 -0.92 -10.52 -9.42
CA GLU A 123 0.20 -9.60 -9.30
C GLU A 123 0.15 -8.86 -7.96
N ILE A 124 -1.04 -8.38 -7.54
CA ILE A 124 -1.25 -7.77 -6.23
C ILE A 124 -0.86 -8.72 -5.10
N GLU A 125 -1.35 -9.97 -5.13
CA GLU A 125 -0.99 -10.95 -4.09
C GLU A 125 0.52 -11.24 -4.06
N SER A 126 1.15 -11.33 -5.23
CA SER A 126 2.59 -11.57 -5.34
C SER A 126 3.41 -10.40 -4.78
N LYS A 127 3.10 -9.16 -5.17
CA LYS A 127 3.78 -7.96 -4.67
C LYS A 127 3.58 -7.78 -3.17
N MET A 128 2.36 -8.04 -2.69
CA MET A 128 2.08 -7.97 -1.26
C MET A 128 2.87 -9.01 -0.46
N GLN A 129 3.09 -10.20 -1.03
CA GLN A 129 3.93 -11.22 -0.43
C GLN A 129 5.41 -10.80 -0.42
N GLU A 130 5.91 -10.22 -1.51
CA GLU A 130 7.27 -9.69 -1.60
C GLU A 130 7.53 -8.63 -0.51
N VAL A 131 6.65 -7.63 -0.39
CA VAL A 131 6.72 -6.60 0.66
C VAL A 131 6.71 -7.20 2.07
N LEU A 132 6.00 -8.31 2.28
CA LEU A 132 5.91 -9.00 3.57
C LEU A 132 7.12 -9.90 3.87
N GLU A 133 7.99 -10.16 2.90
CA GLU A 133 9.18 -11.00 3.00
C GLU A 133 10.49 -10.20 3.10
N THR A 134 10.44 -8.89 2.82
CA THR A 134 11.56 -7.94 2.99
C THR A 134 11.91 -7.70 4.46
#